data_AF-A0A954KWP5-F1
#
_entry.id   AF-A0A954KWP5-F1
#
_cell.length_a   1.000
_cell.length_b   1.000
_cell.length_c   1.000
_cell.angle_alpha   90.00
_cell.angle_beta   90.00
_cell.angle_gamma   90.00
#
_symmetry.space_group_name_H-M   'P 1'
#
loop_
_entity.id
_entity.type
_entity.pdbx_description
1 polymer ?
#
loop_
_entity_poly.entity_id
_entity_poly.type
_entity_poly.pdbx_seq_one_letter_code
_entity_poly.pdbx_strand_id
1 'polypeptide(L)'
;SVFLEWLKRTQPLKADKVEQLIRSTHEGELSESRWGKRMSGTGKMAEQIKTMFQVFRKKLGFGKLPEFDTTLFKPPQPKRGQLRLF
;
A
#
# COMPACT_ATOMS: atom_id res chain seq x y z
N SER A 1 -5.39 4.43 17.40
CA SER A 1 -4.17 3.70 16.96
C SER A 1 -2.96 4.35 17.61
N VAL A 2 -1.85 3.60 17.76
CA VAL A 2 -0.59 4.14 18.34
C VAL A 2 -0.10 5.38 17.59
N PHE A 3 -0.28 5.38 16.26
CA PHE A 3 0.07 6.53 15.41
C PHE A 3 -0.72 7.80 15.77
N LEU A 4 -2.05 7.73 15.91
CA LEU A 4 -2.86 8.92 16.20
C LEU A 4 -2.57 9.49 17.59
N GLU A 5 -2.28 8.61 18.57
CA GLU A 5 -1.90 9.05 19.91
C GLU A 5 -0.55 9.77 19.91
N TRP A 6 0.43 9.22 19.20
CA TRP A 6 1.72 9.88 18.97
C TRP A 6 1.54 11.22 18.25
N LEU A 7 0.68 11.28 17.24
CA LEU A 7 0.44 12.48 16.46
C LEU A 7 -0.21 13.59 17.29
N LYS A 8 -1.18 13.24 18.15
CA LYS A 8 -1.80 14.19 19.09
C LYS A 8 -0.80 14.74 20.10
N ARG A 9 0.18 13.94 20.54
CA ARG A 9 1.24 14.38 21.46
C ARG A 9 2.29 15.27 20.81
N THR A 10 2.69 14.96 19.58
CA THR A 10 3.86 15.60 18.94
C THR A 10 3.52 16.70 17.95
N GLN A 11 2.32 16.66 17.35
CA GLN A 11 1.85 17.62 16.35
C GLN A 11 0.34 17.92 16.54
N PRO A 12 -0.10 18.41 17.72
CA PRO A 12 -1.52 18.56 18.06
C PRO A 12 -2.28 19.44 17.06
N LEU A 13 -1.68 20.55 16.61
CA LEU A 13 -2.30 21.49 15.66
C LEU A 13 -2.59 20.90 14.28
N LYS A 14 -1.94 19.78 13.94
CA LYS A 14 -2.11 19.09 12.64
C LYS A 14 -2.87 17.77 12.78
N ALA A 15 -3.08 17.28 14.00
CA ALA A 15 -3.57 15.94 14.25
C ALA A 15 -4.92 15.70 13.57
N ASP A 16 -5.89 16.60 13.76
CA ASP A 16 -7.23 16.46 13.21
C ASP A 16 -7.23 16.48 11.68
N LYS A 17 -6.46 17.39 11.08
CA LYS A 17 -6.32 17.49 9.62
C LYS A 17 -5.73 16.21 9.03
N VAL A 18 -4.67 15.69 9.64
CA VAL A 18 -4.01 14.46 9.18
C VAL A 18 -4.93 13.26 9.36
N GLU A 19 -5.65 13.17 10.48
CA GLU A 19 -6.63 12.11 10.71
C GLU A 19 -7.74 12.14 9.64
N GLN A 20 -8.31 13.31 9.36
CA GLN A 20 -9.33 13.49 8.32
C GLN A 20 -8.82 13.10 6.94
N LEU A 21 -7.58 13.44 6.59
CA LEU A 21 -6.98 13.05 5.32
C LEU A 21 -6.84 11.53 5.22
N ILE A 22 -6.34 10.87 6.27
CA ILE A 22 -6.24 9.40 6.31
C ILE A 22 -7.62 8.77 6.09
N ARG A 23 -8.63 9.24 6.83
CA ARG A 23 -10.02 8.78 6.70
C ARG A 23 -10.58 9.00 5.30
N SER A 24 -10.32 10.17 4.70
CA SER A 24 -10.78 10.47 3.34
C SER A 24 -10.23 9.51 2.28
N THR A 25 -9.12 8.85 2.60
CA THR A 25 -8.45 7.88 1.73
C THR A 25 -8.99 6.45 1.90
N HIS A 26 -9.86 6.25 2.90
CA HIS A 26 -10.39 4.96 3.37
C HIS A 26 -11.91 5.04 3.59
N GLU A 27 -12.64 5.81 2.76
CA GLU A 27 -14.11 5.94 2.84
C GLU A 27 -14.65 6.41 4.22
N GLY A 28 -13.84 7.11 5.02
CA GLY A 28 -14.21 7.61 6.36
C GLY A 28 -13.61 6.83 7.52
N GLU A 29 -13.11 5.63 7.25
CA GLU A 29 -12.53 4.74 8.25
C GLU A 29 -11.03 4.99 8.47
N LEU A 30 -10.51 4.63 9.64
CA LEU A 30 -9.06 4.70 9.89
C LEU A 30 -8.30 3.48 9.37
N SER A 31 -9.02 2.41 9.05
CA SER A 31 -8.46 1.15 8.61
C SER A 31 -9.50 0.41 7.79
N GLU A 32 -9.08 -0.13 6.66
CA GLU A 32 -9.90 -0.96 5.78
C GLU A 32 -9.35 -2.39 5.80
N SER A 33 -10.15 -3.35 6.27
CA SER A 33 -9.76 -4.77 6.37
C SER A 33 -10.08 -5.57 5.11
N ARG A 34 -10.91 -5.02 4.20
CA ARG A 34 -11.25 -5.67 2.93
C ARG A 34 -9.99 -5.86 2.08
N TRP A 35 -9.73 -7.11 1.70
CA TRP A 35 -8.64 -7.48 0.80
C TRP A 35 -8.73 -6.71 -0.53
N GLY A 36 -7.59 -6.31 -1.08
CA GLY A 36 -7.51 -5.50 -2.31
C GLY A 36 -7.75 -3.99 -2.10
N LYS A 37 -8.68 -3.59 -1.22
CA LYS A 37 -8.90 -2.17 -0.90
C LYS A 37 -7.78 -1.57 -0.03
N ARG A 38 -7.21 -2.36 0.88
CA ARG A 38 -6.13 -1.88 1.77
C ARG A 38 -4.86 -1.42 1.02
N MET A 39 -4.57 -1.98 -0.15
CA MET A 39 -3.32 -1.69 -0.89
C MET A 39 -3.42 -0.45 -1.79
N SER A 40 -4.63 0.07 -2.03
CA SER A 40 -4.85 1.23 -2.89
C SER A 40 -5.82 2.19 -2.20
N GLY A 41 -5.30 3.34 -1.78
CA GLY A 41 -6.14 4.41 -1.23
C GLY A 41 -7.15 4.91 -2.27
N THR A 42 -8.30 5.41 -1.79
CA THR A 42 -9.35 5.99 -2.65
C THR A 42 -9.48 7.50 -2.41
N GLY A 43 -10.34 8.16 -3.19
CA GLY A 43 -10.62 9.58 -3.02
C GLY A 43 -9.57 10.53 -3.62
N LYS A 44 -9.82 11.84 -3.46
CA LYS A 44 -9.03 12.90 -4.11
C LYS A 44 -7.57 12.91 -3.69
N MET A 45 -7.30 12.65 -2.40
CA MET A 45 -5.92 12.64 -1.87
C MET A 45 -5.09 11.50 -2.49
N ALA A 46 -5.66 10.29 -2.59
CA ALA A 46 -5.00 9.17 -3.25
C ALA A 46 -4.68 9.49 -4.71
N GLU A 47 -5.63 10.09 -5.44
CA GLU A 47 -5.42 10.43 -6.86
C GLU A 47 -4.36 11.52 -7.04
N GLN A 48 -4.29 12.51 -6.13
CA GLN A 48 -3.22 13.50 -6.13
C GLN A 48 -1.84 12.86 -5.91
N ILE A 49 -1.71 11.98 -4.90
CA ILE A 49 -0.46 11.26 -4.63
C ILE A 49 -0.06 10.40 -5.83
N LYS A 50 -1.00 9.69 -6.43
CA LYS A 50 -0.79 8.86 -7.62
C LYS A 50 -0.33 9.68 -8.81
N THR A 51 -0.99 10.81 -9.08
CA THR A 51 -0.62 11.73 -10.17
C THR A 51 0.79 12.27 -9.95
N MET A 52 1.09 12.76 -8.74
CA MET A 52 2.40 13.25 -8.36
C MET A 52 3.48 12.18 -8.60
N PHE A 53 3.23 10.96 -8.13
CA PHE A 53 4.16 9.84 -8.33
C PHE A 53 4.41 9.55 -9.81
N GLN A 54 3.37 9.51 -10.65
CA GLN A 54 3.50 9.28 -12.09
C GLN A 54 4.32 10.37 -12.78
N VAL A 55 4.12 11.63 -12.40
CA VAL A 55 4.89 12.78 -12.93
C VAL A 55 6.37 12.64 -12.59
N PHE A 56 6.70 12.40 -11.32
CA PHE A 56 8.10 12.24 -10.90
C PHE A 56 8.74 10.98 -11.48
N ARG A 57 8.01 9.87 -11.57
CA ARG A 57 8.47 8.64 -12.22
C ARG A 57 8.91 8.91 -13.66
N LYS A 58 8.09 9.64 -14.43
CA LYS A 58 8.42 10.03 -15.80
C LYS A 58 9.62 10.99 -15.85
N LYS A 59 9.64 12.00 -14.98
CA LYS A 59 10.71 13.02 -14.93
C LYS A 59 12.08 12.42 -14.60
N LEU A 60 12.12 11.43 -13.71
CA LEU A 60 13.35 10.77 -13.26
C LEU A 60 13.76 9.59 -14.16
N GLY A 61 13.04 9.32 -15.24
CA GLY A 61 13.40 8.25 -16.18
C GLY A 61 13.12 6.83 -15.68
N PHE A 62 12.27 6.67 -14.65
CA PHE A 62 11.86 5.34 -14.19
C PHE A 62 10.90 4.70 -15.19
N GLY A 63 11.46 3.83 -16.04
CA GLY A 63 10.74 3.05 -17.05
C GLY A 63 9.93 1.88 -16.48
N LYS A 64 9.65 0.90 -17.32
CA LYS A 64 8.99 -0.35 -16.88
C LYS A 64 9.85 -1.07 -15.84
N LEU A 65 9.19 -1.72 -14.88
CA LEU A 65 9.88 -2.64 -13.99
C LEU A 65 10.47 -3.79 -14.82
N PRO A 66 11.63 -4.34 -14.42
CA PRO A 66 12.16 -5.55 -15.02
C PRO A 66 11.19 -6.73 -14.80
N GLU A 67 11.34 -7.78 -15.61
CA GLU A 67 10.60 -9.02 -15.39
C GLU A 67 10.95 -9.63 -14.03
N PHE A 68 9.99 -10.35 -13.44
CA PHE A 68 10.23 -11.03 -12.18
C PHE A 68 11.25 -12.15 -12.38
N ASP A 69 12.29 -12.15 -11.56
CA ASP A 69 13.17 -13.32 -11.43
C ASP A 69 12.47 -14.40 -10.60
N THR A 70 11.98 -15.43 -11.27
CA THR A 70 11.29 -16.57 -10.64
C THR A 70 12.23 -17.74 -10.38
N THR A 71 13.52 -17.63 -10.70
CA THR A 71 14.48 -18.74 -10.58
C THR A 71 14.75 -19.14 -9.13
N LEU A 72 14.58 -18.21 -8.18
CA LEU A 72 14.74 -18.45 -6.75
C LEU A 72 13.49 -19.05 -6.09
N PHE A 73 12.36 -19.10 -6.81
CA PHE A 73 11.12 -19.64 -6.26
C PHE A 73 11.19 -21.17 -6.18
N LYS A 74 11.12 -21.70 -4.95
CA LYS A 74 10.98 -23.14 -4.69
C LYS A 74 9.55 -23.42 -4.23
N PRO A 75 8.71 -24.07 -5.06
CA PRO A 75 7.37 -24.44 -4.61
C PRO A 75 7.47 -25.39 -3.40
N PRO A 76 6.58 -25.27 -2.42
CA PRO A 76 6.60 -26.14 -1.24
C PRO A 76 6.48 -27.60 -1.66
N GLN A 77 7.41 -28.45 -1.22
CA GLN A 77 7.30 -29.89 -1.41
C GLN A 77 6.28 -30.45 -0.40
N PRO A 78 5.27 -31.21 -0.84
CA PRO A 78 4.33 -31.83 0.08
C PRO A 78 5.06 -32.81 1.00
N LYS A 79 4.92 -32.64 2.32
CA LYS A 79 5.59 -33.48 3.34
C LYS A 79 5.20 -34.96 3.25
N ARG A 80 3.98 -35.26 2.76
CA ARG A 80 3.47 -36.55 2.29
C ARG A 80 2.34 -36.27 1.30
N GLY A 81 2.48 -36.71 0.05
CA GLY A 81 1.51 -36.48 -1.03
C GLY A 81 2.05 -36.97 -2.37
N GLN A 82 1.13 -37.28 -3.29
CA GLN A 82 1.35 -37.88 -4.62
C GLN A 82 2.61 -37.36 -5.32
N LEU A 83 3.46 -38.27 -5.80
CA LEU A 83 4.59 -37.95 -6.67
C LEU A 83 4.11 -37.19 -7.91
N ARG A 84 4.87 -36.19 -8.37
CA ARG A 84 4.58 -35.52 -9.64
C ARG A 84 4.64 -36.57 -10.75
N LEU A 85 3.48 -36.90 -11.32
CA LEU A 85 3.40 -37.59 -12.59
C LEU A 85 3.75 -36.55 -13.64
N PHE A 86 4.93 -36.73 -14.23
CA PHE A 86 5.48 -36.14 -15.46
C PHE A 86 5.03 -34.71 -15.79
#